data_AF-A0AAI9FX23-F1
#
_entry.id   AF-A0AAI9FX23-F1
#
_cell.length_a   1.000
_cell.length_b   1.000
_cell.length_c   1.000
_cell.angle_alpha   90.00
_cell.angle_beta   90.00
_cell.angle_gamma   90.00
#
_symmetry.space_group_name_H-M   'P 1'
#
loop_
_entity.id
_entity.type
_entity.pdbx_description
1 polymer ?
#
loop_
_entity_poly.entity_id
_entity_poly.type
_entity_poly.pdbx_seq_one_letter_code
_entity_poly.pdbx_strand_id
1 'polypeptide(L)'
;MAYDAQGQRLRAMYSLAGQVVHEERRGKGASEYIHVGGRLLATRSPTGVTWVHVDALGSPVAVTDGTGSVVERRRFEPYGAELGGLVKDGPGYTGHVSDSATGLSYMQQRYMDPQLGVFLSVDPVTAYEQPVGQFNRYRYANGNPYKFTDPDGRQAVPGQPLVFYQTTTRTTTGSGAVDVVRTNVSNYGIVHGTRTEVRGTVTLLPQKSLGGAPANPGSEVTTKLLNFSDKSGKNVEVTSGQRTVDQNRTVGGASRSQHLQDNAADIRINGSTAKQTADAAHSSGEFNRVNQYTDGRGVHVDLKQDGTQGRFTDWKPKE
;
A
#
# COMPACT_ATOMS: atom_id res chain seq x y z
N MET A 1 18.64 30.26 -2.37
CA MET A 1 19.10 29.69 -3.66
C MET A 1 20.19 28.68 -3.34
N ALA A 2 20.17 27.50 -3.95
CA ALA A 2 21.23 26.49 -3.80
C ALA A 2 22.25 26.62 -4.94
N TYR A 3 23.46 26.14 -4.71
CA TYR A 3 24.55 26.11 -5.69
C TYR A 3 25.16 24.71 -5.72
N ASP A 4 25.63 24.27 -6.89
CA ASP A 4 26.37 23.03 -7.03
C ASP A 4 27.86 23.19 -6.67
N ALA A 5 28.60 22.09 -6.74
CA ALA A 5 30.04 22.04 -6.47
C ALA A 5 30.89 23.00 -7.32
N GLN A 6 30.37 23.48 -8.45
CA GLN A 6 31.03 24.45 -9.33
C GLN A 6 30.51 25.88 -9.13
N GLY A 7 29.75 26.13 -8.06
CA GLY A 7 29.16 27.43 -7.75
C GLY A 7 28.04 27.83 -8.71
N GLN A 8 27.49 26.90 -9.49
CA GLN A 8 26.38 27.17 -10.41
C GLN A 8 25.05 27.04 -9.68
N ARG A 9 24.08 27.89 -10.02
CA ARG A 9 22.75 27.84 -9.42
C ARG A 9 22.11 26.47 -9.69
N LEU A 10 21.66 25.85 -8.61
CA LEU A 10 21.02 24.54 -8.56
C LEU A 10 19.57 24.70 -8.11
N ARG A 11 18.65 24.07 -8.83
CA ARG A 11 17.26 23.89 -8.41
C ARG A 11 16.93 22.41 -8.42
N ALA A 12 16.61 21.86 -7.25
CA ALA A 12 16.15 20.48 -7.12
C ALA A 12 14.70 20.46 -6.65
N MET A 13 13.92 19.49 -7.15
CA MET A 13 12.58 19.19 -6.67
C MET A 13 12.54 17.74 -6.20
N TYR A 14 11.84 17.52 -5.09
CA TYR A 14 11.73 16.22 -4.44
C TYR A 14 10.27 15.77 -4.40
N SER A 15 10.04 14.46 -4.45
CA SER A 15 8.72 13.88 -4.20
C SER A 15 8.34 13.99 -2.72
N LEU A 16 7.08 13.70 -2.40
CA LEU A 16 6.62 13.58 -0.99
C LEU A 16 7.37 12.47 -0.23
N ALA A 17 7.87 11.46 -0.94
CA ALA A 17 8.72 10.41 -0.38
C ALA A 17 10.21 10.83 -0.29
N GLY A 18 10.53 12.07 -0.68
CA GLY A 18 11.86 12.65 -0.56
C GLY A 18 12.88 12.19 -1.60
N GLN A 19 12.43 11.59 -2.69
CA GLN A 19 13.26 11.23 -3.83
C GLN A 19 13.46 12.46 -4.72
N VAL A 20 14.67 12.71 -5.22
CA VAL A 20 14.88 13.77 -6.21
C VAL A 20 14.15 13.38 -7.51
N VAL A 21 13.28 14.26 -8.01
CA VAL A 21 12.50 14.00 -9.25
C VAL A 21 12.94 14.88 -10.40
N HIS A 22 13.54 16.03 -10.08
CA HIS A 22 14.01 16.98 -11.06
C HIS A 22 15.19 17.77 -10.50
N GLU A 23 16.18 18.02 -11.34
CA GLU A 23 17.31 18.87 -11.05
C GLU A 23 17.64 19.74 -12.26
N GLU A 24 17.75 21.05 -12.06
CA GLU A 24 18.14 22.01 -13.08
C GLU A 24 19.41 22.73 -12.62
N ARG A 25 20.42 22.69 -13.51
CA ARG A 25 21.69 23.41 -13.33
C ARG A 25 21.90 24.40 -14.43
N ARG A 26 22.33 25.60 -14.04
CA ARG A 26 22.70 26.65 -15.00
C ARG A 26 23.78 26.12 -15.95
N GLY A 27 23.50 26.14 -17.25
CA GLY A 27 24.43 25.73 -18.31
C GLY A 27 24.47 24.24 -18.63
N LYS A 28 23.82 23.36 -17.84
CA LYS A 28 23.70 21.91 -18.13
C LYS A 28 22.27 21.47 -18.51
N GLY A 29 21.29 22.34 -18.29
CA GLY A 29 19.87 22.04 -18.52
C GLY A 29 19.25 21.27 -17.36
N ALA A 30 18.09 20.68 -17.63
CA ALA A 30 17.28 19.98 -16.64
C ALA A 30 17.35 18.46 -16.82
N SER A 31 17.55 17.75 -15.71
CA SER A 31 17.44 16.30 -15.60
C SER A 31 16.18 15.94 -14.82
N GLU A 32 15.44 14.95 -15.31
CA GLU A 32 14.31 14.34 -14.62
C GLU A 32 14.67 12.91 -14.21
N TYR A 33 14.29 12.54 -13.00
CA TYR A 33 14.59 11.24 -12.40
C TYR A 33 13.29 10.44 -12.22
N ILE A 34 13.15 9.39 -13.01
CA ILE A 34 11.94 8.56 -13.09
C ILE A 34 12.06 7.41 -12.10
N HIS A 35 11.12 7.34 -11.16
CA HIS A 35 11.11 6.35 -10.10
C HIS A 35 9.94 5.37 -10.26
N VAL A 36 10.19 4.08 -10.03
CA VAL A 36 9.17 3.01 -9.99
C VAL A 36 9.37 2.19 -8.74
N GLY A 37 8.30 1.97 -7.97
CA GLY A 37 8.37 1.21 -6.72
C GLY A 37 9.36 1.79 -5.69
N GLY A 38 9.55 3.12 -5.68
CA GLY A 38 10.50 3.78 -4.79
C GLY A 38 11.96 3.73 -5.23
N ARG A 39 12.26 3.30 -6.47
CA ARG A 39 13.63 3.09 -6.97
C ARG A 39 13.85 3.82 -8.29
N LEU A 40 15.05 4.36 -8.48
CA LEU A 40 15.40 5.07 -9.71
C LEU A 40 15.46 4.09 -10.89
N LEU A 41 14.65 4.33 -11.91
CA LEU A 41 14.57 3.52 -13.12
C LEU A 41 15.30 4.16 -14.30
N ALA A 42 15.14 5.48 -14.47
CA ALA A 42 15.68 6.18 -15.62
C ALA A 42 15.98 7.64 -15.31
N THR A 43 16.93 8.20 -16.04
CA THR A 43 17.20 9.64 -16.04
C THR A 43 16.93 10.17 -17.45
N ARG A 44 16.10 11.21 -17.55
CA ARG A 44 15.89 11.95 -18.80
C ARG A 44 16.59 13.29 -18.69
N SER A 45 17.53 13.56 -19.57
CA SER A 45 18.24 14.84 -19.66
C SER A 45 18.09 15.43 -21.07
N PRO A 46 18.65 16.62 -21.34
CA PRO A 46 18.65 17.18 -22.70
C PRO A 46 19.41 16.33 -23.71
N THR A 47 20.30 15.44 -23.25
CA THR A 47 21.11 14.55 -24.10
C THR A 47 20.44 13.21 -24.36
N GLY A 48 19.25 12.96 -23.82
CA GLY A 48 18.48 11.74 -24.03
C GLY A 48 18.08 11.03 -22.73
N VAL A 49 17.71 9.76 -22.85
CA VAL A 49 17.29 8.90 -21.72
C VAL A 49 18.35 7.84 -21.45
N THR A 50 18.68 7.66 -20.18
CA THR A 50 19.49 6.54 -19.69
C THR A 50 18.70 5.71 -18.69
N TRP A 51 19.01 4.41 -18.64
CA TRP A 51 18.35 3.44 -17.77
C TRP A 51 19.28 3.06 -16.62
N VAL A 52 18.75 3.10 -15.41
CA VAL A 52 19.52 2.92 -14.18
C VAL A 52 19.24 1.55 -13.60
N HIS A 53 20.30 0.83 -13.27
CA HIS A 53 20.27 -0.48 -12.62
C HIS A 53 20.75 -0.30 -11.18
N VAL A 54 19.92 -0.65 -10.22
CA VAL A 54 20.17 -0.41 -8.79
C VAL A 54 20.45 -1.72 -8.02
N ASP A 55 21.30 -1.64 -6.99
CA ASP A 55 21.52 -2.74 -6.03
C ASP A 55 20.32 -2.95 -5.11
N ALA A 56 20.32 -3.96 -4.23
CA ALA A 56 19.19 -4.26 -3.33
C ALA A 56 18.71 -3.05 -2.50
N LEU A 57 19.61 -2.16 -2.07
CA LEU A 57 19.29 -0.98 -1.26
C LEU A 57 18.81 0.22 -2.10
N GLY A 58 18.90 0.14 -3.43
CA GLY A 58 18.49 1.19 -4.35
C GLY A 58 19.63 2.07 -4.86
N SER A 59 20.89 1.72 -4.59
CA SER A 59 22.04 2.48 -5.08
C SER A 59 22.27 2.21 -6.58
N PRO A 60 22.48 3.22 -7.44
CA PRO A 60 22.80 3.04 -8.85
C PRO A 60 24.14 2.33 -9.06
N VAL A 61 24.15 1.09 -9.57
CA VAL A 61 25.38 0.30 -9.79
C VAL A 61 25.77 0.19 -11.26
N ALA A 62 24.82 0.39 -12.18
CA ALA A 62 25.12 0.53 -13.60
C ALA A 62 24.11 1.46 -14.29
N VAL A 63 24.55 2.08 -15.39
CA VAL A 63 23.70 2.87 -16.28
C VAL A 63 23.88 2.38 -17.70
N THR A 64 22.78 2.20 -18.42
CA THR A 64 22.77 1.81 -19.84
C THR A 64 22.15 2.89 -20.71
N ASP A 65 22.63 3.02 -21.93
CA ASP A 65 22.03 3.90 -22.95
C ASP A 65 20.79 3.26 -23.60
N GLY A 66 20.23 3.94 -24.61
CA GLY A 66 19.05 3.46 -25.35
C GLY A 66 19.28 2.20 -26.20
N THR A 67 20.54 1.78 -26.39
CA THR A 67 20.90 0.52 -27.07
C THR A 67 21.10 -0.65 -26.10
N GLY A 68 21.08 -0.37 -24.78
CA GLY A 68 21.39 -1.34 -23.74
C GLY A 68 22.88 -1.46 -23.42
N SER A 69 23.74 -0.63 -24.03
CA SER A 69 25.17 -0.62 -23.75
C SER A 69 25.45 0.03 -22.39
N VAL A 70 26.34 -0.56 -21.58
CA VAL A 70 26.71 -0.01 -20.27
C VAL A 70 27.62 1.19 -20.46
N VAL A 71 27.14 2.37 -20.07
CA VAL A 71 27.87 3.65 -20.16
C VAL A 71 28.48 4.07 -18.83
N GLU A 72 28.04 3.46 -17.71
CA GLU A 72 28.58 3.74 -16.40
C GLU A 72 28.46 2.53 -15.47
N ARG A 73 29.46 2.37 -14.58
CA ARG A 73 29.40 1.47 -13.43
C ARG A 73 29.87 2.19 -12.18
N ARG A 74 29.16 1.97 -11.08
CA ARG A 74 29.50 2.50 -9.76
C ARG A 74 29.52 1.34 -8.76
N ARG A 75 30.31 1.51 -7.70
CA ARG A 75 30.44 0.54 -6.62
C ARG A 75 30.52 1.30 -5.31
N PHE A 76 29.81 0.82 -4.32
CA PHE A 76 29.75 1.44 -3.00
C PHE A 76 30.28 0.48 -1.94
N GLU A 77 30.98 1.02 -0.97
CA GLU A 77 31.26 0.37 0.30
C GLU A 77 29.97 0.23 1.14
N PRO A 78 29.96 -0.58 2.21
CA PRO A 78 28.75 -0.83 2.99
C PRO A 78 28.05 0.42 3.50
N TYR A 79 28.79 1.49 3.81
CA TYR A 79 28.25 2.78 4.28
C TYR A 79 28.09 3.83 3.19
N GLY A 80 28.36 3.48 1.93
CA GLY A 80 28.08 4.32 0.77
C GLY A 80 29.27 5.08 0.19
N ALA A 81 30.49 4.91 0.72
CA ALA A 81 31.68 5.47 0.08
C ALA A 81 31.86 4.87 -1.32
N GLU A 82 32.12 5.70 -2.33
CA GLU A 82 32.33 5.22 -3.69
C GLU A 82 33.72 4.60 -3.88
N LEU A 83 33.74 3.34 -4.30
CA LEU A 83 34.96 2.64 -4.68
C LEU A 83 35.45 3.20 -6.02
N GLY A 84 36.65 3.80 -6.02
CA GLY A 84 37.23 4.50 -7.16
C GLY A 84 37.38 6.01 -6.95
N GLY A 85 36.89 6.55 -5.82
CA GLY A 85 37.25 7.88 -5.30
C GLY A 85 36.60 9.08 -5.97
N LEU A 86 35.78 8.88 -7.02
CA LEU A 86 35.11 9.98 -7.70
C LEU A 86 33.61 10.01 -7.35
N VAL A 87 33.24 10.81 -6.35
CA VAL A 87 31.83 11.07 -6.04
C VAL A 87 31.23 11.91 -7.17
N LYS A 88 30.06 11.51 -7.66
CA LYS A 88 29.30 12.26 -8.65
C LYS A 88 28.07 12.89 -8.02
N ASP A 89 27.72 14.08 -8.48
CA ASP A 89 26.47 14.68 -8.07
C ASP A 89 25.25 13.91 -8.60
N GLY A 90 24.16 13.95 -7.85
CA GLY A 90 22.88 13.37 -8.22
C GLY A 90 22.58 12.07 -7.46
N PRO A 91 21.62 11.25 -7.92
CA PRO A 91 21.26 10.02 -7.23
C PRO A 91 22.46 9.09 -7.02
N GLY A 92 22.62 8.61 -5.79
CA GLY A 92 23.74 7.81 -5.33
C GLY A 92 23.30 6.77 -4.31
N TYR A 93 24.11 6.57 -3.28
CA TYR A 93 23.92 5.51 -2.29
C TYR A 93 22.48 5.50 -1.71
N THR A 94 21.85 4.32 -1.77
CA THR A 94 20.45 4.07 -1.38
C THR A 94 19.40 5.02 -1.98
N GLY A 95 19.72 5.65 -3.11
CA GLY A 95 18.85 6.57 -3.84
C GLY A 95 18.90 8.03 -3.36
N HIS A 96 19.72 8.35 -2.36
CA HIS A 96 19.93 9.73 -1.90
C HIS A 96 20.79 10.54 -2.85
N VAL A 97 20.79 11.86 -2.70
CA VAL A 97 21.61 12.73 -3.55
C VAL A 97 23.04 12.77 -2.99
N SER A 98 23.99 12.31 -3.79
CA SER A 98 25.42 12.52 -3.55
C SER A 98 25.80 13.96 -3.92
N ASP A 99 26.62 14.58 -3.07
CA ASP A 99 27.24 15.88 -3.31
C ASP A 99 28.74 15.69 -3.49
N SER A 100 29.21 15.88 -4.72
CA SER A 100 30.61 15.71 -5.10
C SER A 100 31.55 16.78 -4.54
N ALA A 101 31.05 17.97 -4.16
CA ALA A 101 31.89 19.00 -3.56
C ALA A 101 32.34 18.63 -2.15
N THR A 102 31.45 17.97 -1.42
CA THR A 102 31.66 17.62 -0.01
C THR A 102 31.96 16.15 0.21
N GLY A 103 31.63 15.30 -0.77
CA GLY A 103 31.65 13.84 -0.65
C GLY A 103 30.50 13.28 0.18
N LEU A 104 29.53 14.12 0.59
CA LEU A 104 28.45 13.75 1.49
C LEU A 104 27.23 13.23 0.74
N SER A 105 26.39 12.48 1.46
CA SER A 105 25.07 12.05 1.00
C SER A 105 23.98 12.88 1.68
N TYR A 106 23.17 13.58 0.89
CA TYR A 106 22.03 14.35 1.38
C TYR A 106 20.81 13.45 1.56
N MET A 107 20.47 13.18 2.82
CA MET A 107 19.35 12.33 3.23
C MET A 107 18.19 13.17 3.76
N GLN A 108 17.90 14.31 3.13
CA GLN A 108 16.86 15.27 3.55
C GLN A 108 17.15 15.96 4.89
N GLN A 109 16.83 15.33 6.02
CA GLN A 109 16.95 15.99 7.32
C GLN A 109 18.40 16.13 7.77
N ARG A 110 19.29 15.27 7.25
CA ARG A 110 20.70 15.22 7.63
C ARG A 110 21.60 14.92 6.43
N TYR A 111 22.84 15.37 6.53
CA TYR A 111 23.94 14.89 5.68
C TYR A 111 24.64 13.73 6.37
N MET A 112 24.88 12.67 5.61
CA MET A 112 25.63 11.49 6.03
C MET A 112 27.01 11.52 5.36
N ASP A 113 28.06 11.31 6.14
CA ASP A 113 29.42 11.11 5.65
C ASP A 113 29.62 9.62 5.31
N PRO A 114 29.72 9.25 4.02
CA PRO A 114 29.81 7.85 3.63
C PRO A 114 31.17 7.20 3.96
N GLN A 115 32.22 8.00 4.18
CA GLN A 115 33.50 7.52 4.69
C GLN A 115 33.41 7.27 6.20
N LEU A 116 32.72 8.20 6.89
CA LEU A 116 32.28 8.16 8.30
C LEU A 116 31.43 6.93 8.66
N GLY A 117 30.43 6.66 7.82
CA GLY A 117 29.26 5.87 8.16
C GLY A 117 28.34 6.53 9.20
N VAL A 118 28.40 7.86 9.33
CA VAL A 118 27.67 8.64 10.35
C VAL A 118 27.03 9.90 9.77
N PHE A 119 25.96 10.37 10.41
CA PHE A 119 25.40 11.69 10.18
C PHE A 119 26.26 12.79 10.79
N LEU A 120 26.29 13.95 10.14
CA LEU A 120 27.03 15.13 10.61
C LEU A 120 26.24 16.01 11.59
N SER A 121 24.97 15.71 11.79
CA SER A 121 24.10 16.45 12.72
C SER A 121 23.32 15.50 13.61
N VAL A 122 22.99 16.01 14.79
CA VAL A 122 22.17 15.31 15.78
C VAL A 122 20.81 14.95 15.17
N ASP A 123 20.35 13.72 15.41
CA ASP A 123 19.01 13.26 15.01
C ASP A 123 17.90 14.19 15.56
N PRO A 124 17.00 14.74 14.72
CA PRO A 124 15.89 15.55 15.22
C PRO A 124 14.87 14.72 16.04
N VAL A 125 14.84 13.40 15.87
CA VAL A 125 14.03 12.51 16.71
C VAL A 125 14.73 12.34 18.06
N THR A 126 13.98 12.55 19.14
CA THR A 126 14.56 12.55 20.50
C THR A 126 14.59 11.15 21.09
N ALA A 127 15.61 10.88 21.92
CA ALA A 127 15.80 9.57 22.52
C ALA A 127 14.69 9.14 23.49
N TYR A 128 13.82 10.05 23.94
CA TYR A 128 12.79 9.77 24.94
C TYR A 128 11.71 8.78 24.45
N GLU A 129 11.54 8.63 23.13
CA GLU A 129 10.56 7.71 22.56
C GLU A 129 11.08 6.25 22.47
N GLN A 130 12.41 6.05 22.46
CA GLN A 130 13.11 4.76 22.28
C GLN A 130 14.50 4.80 22.96
N PRO A 131 14.60 4.70 24.31
CA PRO A 131 15.74 5.21 25.07
C PRO A 131 17.09 4.54 24.83
N VAL A 132 17.13 3.24 24.50
CA VAL A 132 18.40 2.52 24.31
C VAL A 132 18.86 2.57 22.85
N GLY A 133 17.92 2.51 21.90
CA GLY A 133 18.23 2.59 20.48
C GLY A 133 18.78 3.98 20.12
N GLN A 134 18.06 5.04 20.45
CA GLN A 134 18.37 6.38 19.95
C GLN A 134 19.47 7.14 20.74
N PHE A 135 20.24 6.46 21.59
CA PHE A 135 21.30 7.11 22.36
C PHE A 135 22.46 7.59 21.47
N ASN A 136 22.83 6.82 20.43
CA ASN A 136 23.74 7.29 19.40
C ASN A 136 22.94 8.02 18.29
N ARG A 137 22.85 9.33 18.42
CA ARG A 137 22.07 10.23 17.55
C ARG A 137 22.75 10.59 16.22
N TYR A 138 23.91 9.99 15.93
CA TYR A 138 24.66 10.20 14.68
C TYR A 138 24.75 8.94 13.83
N ARG A 139 24.34 7.78 14.34
CA ARG A 139 24.51 6.52 13.59
C ARG A 139 23.61 6.48 12.34
N TYR A 140 24.18 6.03 11.23
CA TYR A 140 23.40 5.63 10.07
C TYR A 140 22.88 4.19 10.20
N ALA A 141 21.68 3.91 9.70
CA ALA A 141 21.14 2.55 9.52
C ALA A 141 21.27 1.62 10.75
N ASN A 142 21.14 2.16 11.96
CA ASN A 142 21.32 1.42 13.21
C ASN A 142 22.66 0.65 13.30
N GLY A 143 23.71 1.14 12.65
CA GLY A 143 25.03 0.49 12.58
C GLY A 143 25.07 -0.77 11.71
N ASN A 144 24.03 -1.06 10.93
CA ASN A 144 23.97 -2.20 10.01
C ASN A 144 23.38 -1.79 8.65
N PRO A 145 24.19 -1.14 7.79
CA PRO A 145 23.74 -0.62 6.50
C PRO A 145 23.48 -1.72 5.45
N TYR A 146 23.89 -2.96 5.72
CA TYR A 146 23.50 -4.10 4.89
C TYR A 146 22.02 -4.45 5.06
N LYS A 147 21.51 -4.35 6.29
CA LYS A 147 20.13 -4.71 6.62
C LYS A 147 19.19 -3.50 6.57
N PHE A 148 19.69 -2.30 6.83
CA PHE A 148 18.88 -1.11 7.03
C PHE A 148 19.34 0.07 6.17
N THR A 149 18.40 0.95 5.85
CA THR A 149 18.63 2.27 5.23
C THR A 149 17.92 3.34 6.06
N ASP A 150 18.19 4.63 5.84
CA ASP A 150 17.49 5.74 6.50
C ASP A 150 16.84 6.66 5.44
N PRO A 151 15.54 6.47 5.10
CA PRO A 151 14.92 7.09 3.92
C PRO A 151 14.86 8.62 3.93
N ASP A 152 14.88 9.23 5.11
CA ASP A 152 14.76 10.67 5.27
C ASP A 152 15.73 11.25 6.32
N GLY A 153 16.72 10.46 6.73
CA GLY A 153 17.71 10.88 7.69
C GLY A 153 17.13 11.07 9.09
N ARG A 154 16.15 10.27 9.53
CA ARG A 154 15.60 10.29 10.90
C ARG A 154 15.47 8.90 11.51
N GLN A 155 15.31 7.88 10.68
CA GLN A 155 15.00 6.55 11.19
C GLN A 155 15.48 5.45 10.25
N ALA A 156 16.23 4.50 10.83
CA ALA A 156 16.57 3.27 10.16
C ALA A 156 15.34 2.39 9.87
N VAL A 157 15.18 1.97 8.62
CA VAL A 157 14.19 1.00 8.14
C VAL A 157 14.89 -0.17 7.46
N PRO A 158 14.28 -1.37 7.38
CA PRO A 158 14.81 -2.45 6.54
C PRO A 158 15.06 -1.96 5.11
N GLY A 159 16.24 -2.23 4.55
CA GLY A 159 16.65 -1.79 3.20
C GLY A 159 15.90 -2.47 2.04
N GLN A 160 14.81 -3.17 2.34
CA GLN A 160 13.85 -3.68 1.37
C GLN A 160 12.83 -2.57 1.08
N PRO A 161 12.27 -2.47 -0.14
CA PRO A 161 11.33 -1.40 -0.47
C PRO A 161 10.19 -1.34 0.56
N LEU A 162 9.78 -0.11 0.92
CA LEU A 162 8.56 0.12 1.69
C LEU A 162 7.40 -0.53 0.93
N VAL A 163 6.96 -1.70 1.38
CA VAL A 163 5.87 -2.41 0.73
C VAL A 163 4.57 -1.89 1.32
N PHE A 164 3.70 -1.34 0.47
CA PHE A 164 2.30 -1.08 0.79
C PHE A 164 1.48 -1.94 -0.17
N TYR A 165 0.88 -3.00 0.35
CA TYR A 165 0.01 -3.87 -0.43
C TYR A 165 -1.18 -4.31 0.40
N GLN A 166 -2.25 -4.67 -0.29
CA GLN A 166 -3.45 -5.20 0.33
C GLN A 166 -3.55 -6.69 0.01
N THR A 167 -3.77 -7.50 1.03
CA THR A 167 -4.08 -8.92 0.88
C THR A 167 -5.53 -9.17 1.24
N THR A 168 -6.14 -10.16 0.59
CA THR A 168 -7.43 -10.72 1.01
C THR A 168 -7.22 -12.20 1.25
N THR A 169 -7.33 -12.63 2.50
CA THR A 169 -7.15 -14.03 2.89
C THR A 169 -8.51 -14.69 3.07
N ARG A 170 -8.64 -15.94 2.62
CA ARG A 170 -9.83 -16.78 2.85
C ARG A 170 -9.43 -17.95 3.73
N THR A 171 -10.02 -18.06 4.91
CA THR A 171 -9.72 -19.13 5.88
C THR A 171 -10.98 -19.90 6.19
N THR A 172 -10.96 -21.22 5.97
CA THR A 172 -12.05 -22.11 6.40
C THR A 172 -11.93 -22.39 7.89
N THR A 173 -13.01 -22.17 8.62
CA THR A 173 -13.11 -22.43 10.06
C THR A 173 -13.52 -23.88 10.32
N GLY A 174 -13.36 -24.36 11.57
CA GLY A 174 -13.80 -25.69 11.97
C GLY A 174 -15.32 -25.93 11.83
N SER A 175 -16.13 -24.87 11.73
CA SER A 175 -17.58 -24.97 11.48
C SER A 175 -17.94 -25.02 9.99
N GLY A 176 -16.95 -24.95 9.09
CA GLY A 176 -17.16 -24.89 7.63
C GLY A 176 -17.48 -23.49 7.10
N ALA A 177 -17.56 -22.47 7.96
CA ALA A 177 -17.62 -21.07 7.53
C ALA A 177 -16.29 -20.63 6.91
N VAL A 178 -16.31 -19.64 6.02
CA VAL A 178 -15.10 -19.06 5.44
C VAL A 178 -14.97 -17.60 5.85
N ASP A 179 -13.92 -17.28 6.60
CA ASP A 179 -13.57 -15.89 6.93
C ASP A 179 -12.76 -15.28 5.78
N VAL A 180 -13.24 -14.15 5.29
CA VAL A 180 -12.60 -13.33 4.26
C VAL A 180 -12.12 -12.05 4.93
N VAL A 181 -10.81 -11.90 5.06
CA VAL A 181 -10.18 -10.80 5.77
C VAL A 181 -9.33 -9.99 4.81
N ARG A 182 -9.62 -8.69 4.69
CA ARG A 182 -8.81 -7.75 3.94
C ARG A 182 -7.83 -7.07 4.88
N THR A 183 -6.55 -7.12 4.55
CA THR A 183 -5.49 -6.56 5.39
C THR A 183 -4.59 -5.67 4.55
N ASN A 184 -4.40 -4.43 5.01
CA ASN A 184 -3.31 -3.59 4.52
C ASN A 184 -2.04 -4.02 5.23
N VAL A 185 -1.00 -4.32 4.46
CA VAL A 185 0.32 -4.67 4.95
C VAL A 185 1.28 -3.54 4.60
N SER A 186 1.93 -3.01 5.63
CA SER A 186 2.96 -1.99 5.50
C SER A 186 4.18 -2.35 6.34
N ASN A 187 5.39 -2.14 5.81
CA ASN A 187 6.62 -2.28 6.57
C ASN A 187 7.14 -0.88 6.93
N TYR A 188 6.80 -0.39 8.11
CA TYR A 188 7.20 0.93 8.59
C TYR A 188 8.40 0.81 9.55
N GLY A 189 9.57 0.50 9.00
CA GLY A 189 10.82 0.52 9.76
C GLY A 189 10.96 -0.52 10.89
N ILE A 190 12.14 -0.54 11.52
CA ILE A 190 12.51 -1.51 12.57
C ILE A 190 11.71 -1.31 13.86
N VAL A 191 11.24 -0.07 14.09
CA VAL A 191 10.55 0.31 15.35
C VAL A 191 9.12 -0.22 15.41
N HIS A 192 8.43 -0.35 14.27
CA HIS A 192 7.04 -0.83 14.24
C HIS A 192 6.86 -2.22 13.61
N GLY A 193 7.89 -2.76 12.95
CA GLY A 193 7.79 -4.04 12.25
C GLY A 193 6.82 -4.00 11.07
N THR A 194 6.32 -5.16 10.66
CA THR A 194 5.21 -5.25 9.72
C THR A 194 3.94 -4.80 10.43
N ARG A 195 3.41 -3.63 10.05
CA ARG A 195 2.10 -3.19 10.49
C ARG A 195 1.06 -3.80 9.56
N THR A 196 0.26 -4.68 10.14
CA THR A 196 -0.97 -5.19 9.52
C THR A 196 -2.15 -4.41 10.08
N GLU A 197 -3.03 -3.96 9.19
CA GLU A 197 -4.27 -3.31 9.55
C GLU A 197 -5.42 -4.01 8.82
N VAL A 198 -6.34 -4.59 9.58
CA VAL A 198 -7.54 -5.20 9.03
C VAL A 198 -8.47 -4.09 8.55
N ARG A 199 -8.87 -4.16 7.28
CA ARG A 199 -9.69 -3.18 6.55
C ARG A 199 -11.00 -3.79 6.07
N GLY A 200 -11.59 -4.66 6.90
CA GLY A 200 -12.84 -5.36 6.62
C GLY A 200 -12.74 -6.86 6.83
N THR A 201 -13.77 -7.41 7.47
CA THR A 201 -13.96 -8.84 7.74
C THR A 201 -15.35 -9.27 7.33
N VAL A 202 -15.41 -10.36 6.56
CA VAL A 202 -16.66 -10.97 6.11
C VAL A 202 -16.61 -12.45 6.45
N THR A 203 -17.63 -12.97 7.15
CA THR A 203 -17.76 -14.41 7.41
C THR A 203 -18.83 -15.00 6.52
N LEU A 204 -18.43 -15.92 5.64
CA LEU A 204 -19.34 -16.65 4.76
C LEU A 204 -19.87 -17.89 5.49
N LEU A 205 -21.14 -17.86 5.88
CA LEU A 205 -21.72 -18.90 6.72
C LEU A 205 -22.15 -20.13 5.90
N PRO A 206 -22.01 -21.34 6.46
CA PRO A 206 -22.58 -22.57 5.89
C PRO A 206 -24.09 -22.43 5.66
N GLN A 207 -24.55 -22.91 4.50
CA GLN A 207 -25.97 -22.89 4.15
C GLN A 207 -26.58 -24.28 4.22
N LYS A 208 -27.66 -24.42 4.99
CA LYS A 208 -28.42 -25.69 5.05
C LYS A 208 -28.95 -26.10 3.67
N SER A 209 -29.39 -25.14 2.87
CA SER A 209 -29.85 -25.36 1.48
C SER A 209 -28.75 -25.84 0.54
N LEU A 210 -27.47 -25.75 0.93
CA LEU A 210 -26.31 -26.16 0.14
C LEU A 210 -25.52 -27.30 0.81
N GLY A 211 -26.18 -28.11 1.65
CA GLY A 211 -25.51 -29.22 2.33
C GLY A 211 -24.33 -28.80 3.22
N GLY A 212 -24.36 -27.56 3.72
CA GLY A 212 -23.28 -27.00 4.56
C GLY A 212 -22.20 -26.24 3.80
N ALA A 213 -22.29 -26.08 2.47
CA ALA A 213 -21.36 -25.22 1.75
C ALA A 213 -21.50 -23.75 2.21
N PRO A 214 -20.38 -23.01 2.35
CA PRO A 214 -20.40 -21.61 2.75
C PRO A 214 -21.08 -20.74 1.68
N ALA A 215 -21.66 -19.62 2.12
CA ALA A 215 -22.20 -18.64 1.20
C ALA A 215 -21.15 -18.15 0.19
N ASN A 216 -21.57 -17.96 -1.06
CA ASN A 216 -20.66 -17.55 -2.12
C ASN A 216 -21.18 -16.29 -2.83
N PRO A 217 -21.02 -15.10 -2.24
CA PRO A 217 -21.26 -13.86 -2.98
C PRO A 217 -20.20 -13.71 -4.08
N GLY A 218 -20.60 -13.14 -5.22
CA GLY A 218 -19.68 -12.78 -6.31
C GLY A 218 -18.54 -11.87 -5.87
N SER A 219 -17.53 -11.73 -6.72
CA SER A 219 -16.33 -10.94 -6.43
C SER A 219 -16.63 -9.46 -6.16
N GLU A 220 -17.55 -8.87 -6.94
CA GLU A 220 -17.97 -7.48 -6.76
C GLU A 220 -18.73 -7.31 -5.44
N VAL A 221 -19.71 -8.17 -5.17
CA VAL A 221 -20.48 -8.14 -3.91
C VAL A 221 -19.55 -8.36 -2.71
N THR A 222 -18.60 -9.28 -2.80
CA THR A 222 -17.58 -9.51 -1.76
C THR A 222 -16.75 -8.25 -1.49
N THR A 223 -16.37 -7.53 -2.55
CA THR A 223 -15.61 -6.28 -2.44
C THR A 223 -16.41 -5.20 -1.71
N LYS A 224 -17.69 -5.05 -2.06
CA LYS A 224 -18.62 -4.12 -1.40
C LYS A 224 -18.88 -4.49 0.06
N LEU A 225 -19.00 -5.78 0.38
CA LEU A 225 -19.14 -6.27 1.74
C LEU A 225 -17.90 -5.98 2.60
N LEU A 226 -16.69 -6.14 2.06
CA LEU A 226 -15.46 -5.78 2.75
C LEU A 226 -15.36 -4.27 2.99
N ASN A 227 -15.71 -3.44 2.01
CA ASN A 227 -15.79 -1.98 2.19
C ASN A 227 -16.80 -1.59 3.27
N PHE A 228 -17.97 -2.23 3.27
CA PHE A 228 -19.00 -2.02 4.26
C PHE A 228 -18.53 -2.42 5.67
N SER A 229 -17.86 -3.57 5.79
CA SER A 229 -17.25 -4.00 7.04
C SER A 229 -16.21 -2.99 7.55
N ASP A 230 -15.32 -2.50 6.69
CA ASP A 230 -14.33 -1.47 7.02
C ASP A 230 -14.99 -0.19 7.56
N LYS A 231 -16.00 0.33 6.84
CA LYS A 231 -16.75 1.53 7.22
C LYS A 231 -17.53 1.37 8.52
N SER A 232 -18.08 0.18 8.78
CA SER A 232 -18.87 -0.09 9.98
C SER A 232 -18.01 -0.49 11.18
N GLY A 233 -16.75 -0.88 10.96
CA GLY A 233 -15.86 -1.43 11.98
C GLY A 233 -16.35 -2.79 12.54
N LYS A 234 -17.24 -3.49 11.83
CA LYS A 234 -17.87 -4.72 12.30
C LYS A 234 -17.73 -5.85 11.29
N ASN A 235 -17.71 -7.08 11.79
CA ASN A 235 -17.77 -8.28 10.95
C ASN A 235 -19.14 -8.42 10.29
N VAL A 236 -19.14 -8.67 8.98
CA VAL A 236 -20.37 -8.90 8.21
C VAL A 236 -20.51 -10.39 7.94
N GLU A 237 -21.57 -11.00 8.48
CA GLU A 237 -21.91 -12.40 8.24
C GLU A 237 -22.79 -12.50 6.98
N VAL A 238 -22.36 -13.30 6.01
CA VAL A 238 -23.13 -13.57 4.79
C VAL A 238 -23.83 -14.91 4.97
N THR A 239 -25.16 -14.85 5.06
CA THR A 239 -26.03 -16.04 5.17
C THR A 239 -26.42 -16.56 3.80
N SER A 240 -26.42 -15.70 2.78
CA SER A 240 -26.62 -16.13 1.40
C SER A 240 -25.92 -15.26 0.36
N GLY A 241 -25.51 -15.85 -0.75
CA GLY A 241 -24.80 -15.18 -1.86
C GLY A 241 -25.40 -15.61 -3.19
N GLN A 242 -24.57 -15.86 -4.19
CA GLN A 242 -25.00 -16.41 -5.48
C GLN A 242 -25.74 -17.74 -5.30
N ARG A 243 -26.79 -17.95 -6.10
CA ARG A 243 -27.60 -19.17 -6.13
C ARG A 243 -27.76 -19.66 -7.56
N THR A 244 -27.85 -20.98 -7.74
CA THR A 244 -28.42 -21.58 -8.96
C THR A 244 -29.94 -21.43 -8.96
N VAL A 245 -30.58 -21.67 -10.12
CA VAL A 245 -32.05 -21.65 -10.25
C VAL A 245 -32.72 -22.60 -9.24
N ASP A 246 -32.22 -23.83 -9.12
CA ASP A 246 -32.81 -24.83 -8.24
C ASP A 246 -32.59 -24.50 -6.75
N GLN A 247 -31.42 -23.95 -6.41
CA GLN A 247 -31.15 -23.45 -5.06
C GLN A 247 -32.09 -22.30 -4.70
N ASN A 248 -32.29 -21.36 -5.63
CA ASN A 248 -33.20 -20.24 -5.44
C ASN A 248 -34.66 -20.71 -5.27
N ARG A 249 -35.11 -21.71 -6.04
CA ARG A 249 -36.43 -22.34 -5.85
C ARG A 249 -36.56 -23.01 -4.48
N THR A 250 -35.54 -23.74 -4.04
CA THR A 250 -35.52 -24.47 -2.76
C THR A 250 -35.72 -23.52 -1.57
N VAL A 251 -35.19 -22.31 -1.65
CA VAL A 251 -35.34 -21.28 -0.59
C VAL A 251 -36.54 -20.35 -0.81
N GLY A 252 -37.42 -20.64 -1.79
CA GLY A 252 -38.60 -19.83 -2.11
C GLY A 252 -38.27 -18.45 -2.71
N GLY A 253 -37.12 -18.32 -3.37
CA GLY A 253 -36.69 -17.09 -4.02
C GLY A 253 -37.45 -16.79 -5.31
N ALA A 254 -37.61 -15.50 -5.62
CA ALA A 254 -38.27 -15.05 -6.85
C ALA A 254 -37.50 -15.46 -8.11
N SER A 255 -38.20 -15.66 -9.22
CA SER A 255 -37.62 -16.04 -10.52
C SER A 255 -36.63 -15.01 -11.08
N ARG A 256 -36.81 -13.72 -10.75
CA ARG A 256 -35.92 -12.60 -11.12
C ARG A 256 -34.99 -12.16 -9.98
N SER A 257 -34.70 -13.06 -9.05
CA SER A 257 -33.82 -12.81 -7.89
C SER A 257 -32.42 -12.36 -8.31
N GLN A 258 -31.89 -11.37 -7.60
CA GLN A 258 -30.53 -10.87 -7.78
C GLN A 258 -29.47 -11.91 -7.34
N HIS A 259 -29.84 -12.86 -6.47
CA HIS A 259 -28.97 -14.00 -6.16
C HIS A 259 -28.64 -14.86 -7.39
N LEU A 260 -29.47 -14.85 -8.43
CA LEU A 260 -29.21 -15.57 -9.69
C LEU A 260 -28.24 -14.80 -10.62
N GLN A 261 -28.03 -13.51 -10.37
CA GLN A 261 -27.25 -12.60 -11.23
C GLN A 261 -25.88 -12.26 -10.61
N ASP A 262 -25.47 -12.98 -9.56
CA ASP A 262 -24.21 -12.77 -8.83
C ASP A 262 -24.02 -11.36 -8.23
N ASN A 263 -25.13 -10.66 -7.98
CA ASN A 263 -25.10 -9.26 -7.58
C ASN A 263 -25.86 -9.00 -6.27
N ALA A 264 -26.06 -10.03 -5.45
CA ALA A 264 -26.74 -9.92 -4.15
C ALA A 264 -26.14 -10.80 -3.06
N ALA A 265 -26.39 -10.38 -1.81
CA ALA A 265 -26.13 -11.14 -0.62
C ALA A 265 -27.23 -10.92 0.43
N ASP A 266 -27.50 -11.96 1.23
CA ASP A 266 -28.23 -11.82 2.48
C ASP A 266 -27.21 -11.78 3.61
N ILE A 267 -27.30 -10.76 4.46
CA ILE A 267 -26.28 -10.40 5.44
C ILE A 267 -26.85 -10.14 6.84
N ARG A 268 -25.97 -10.25 7.82
CA ARG A 268 -26.17 -9.87 9.23
C ARG A 268 -24.90 -9.24 9.77
N ILE A 269 -25.04 -8.43 10.81
CA ILE A 269 -23.91 -8.01 11.63
C ILE A 269 -24.12 -8.60 13.02
N ASN A 270 -23.12 -9.32 13.53
CA ASN A 270 -23.19 -9.92 14.86
C ASN A 270 -23.45 -8.83 15.93
N GLY A 271 -24.37 -9.11 16.85
CA GLY A 271 -24.79 -8.15 17.87
C GLY A 271 -25.60 -6.95 17.35
N SER A 272 -26.03 -6.94 16.09
CA SER A 272 -26.90 -5.90 15.53
C SER A 272 -28.23 -6.49 15.07
N THR A 273 -29.32 -5.74 15.30
CA THR A 273 -30.63 -6.09 14.77
C THR A 273 -30.67 -5.99 13.24
N ALA A 274 -31.66 -6.60 12.59
CA ALA A 274 -31.86 -6.47 11.14
C ALA A 274 -32.05 -5.01 10.72
N LYS A 275 -32.76 -4.21 11.53
CA LYS A 275 -32.92 -2.77 11.30
C LYS A 275 -31.58 -2.04 11.35
N GLN A 276 -30.80 -2.23 12.42
CA GLN A 276 -29.48 -1.61 12.55
C GLN A 276 -28.53 -2.02 11.42
N THR A 277 -28.55 -3.29 11.03
CA THR A 277 -27.74 -3.80 9.92
C THR A 277 -28.13 -3.13 8.61
N ALA A 278 -29.43 -3.00 8.32
CA ALA A 278 -29.92 -2.42 7.08
C ALA A 278 -29.69 -0.90 7.03
N ASP A 279 -29.83 -0.20 8.16
CA ASP A 279 -29.55 1.23 8.23
C ASP A 279 -28.05 1.50 8.02
N ALA A 280 -27.17 0.68 8.61
CA ALA A 280 -25.73 0.76 8.40
C ALA A 280 -25.34 0.43 6.96
N ALA A 281 -25.91 -0.65 6.38
CA ALA A 281 -25.66 -1.04 5.00
C ALA A 281 -26.09 0.06 4.02
N HIS A 282 -27.25 0.69 4.24
CA HIS A 282 -27.71 1.80 3.42
C HIS A 282 -26.82 3.03 3.55
N SER A 283 -26.49 3.42 4.79
CA SER A 283 -25.63 4.58 5.07
C SER A 283 -24.20 4.41 4.55
N SER A 284 -23.75 3.16 4.36
CA SER A 284 -22.42 2.89 3.80
C SER A 284 -22.24 3.35 2.35
N GLY A 285 -23.34 3.43 1.59
CA GLY A 285 -23.34 3.70 0.15
C GLY A 285 -22.74 2.59 -0.72
N GLU A 286 -22.44 1.41 -0.17
CA GLU A 286 -21.83 0.31 -0.93
C GLU A 286 -22.83 -0.49 -1.76
N PHE A 287 -24.12 -0.42 -1.43
CA PHE A 287 -25.18 -1.19 -2.07
C PHE A 287 -26.24 -0.29 -2.69
N ASN A 288 -26.71 -0.66 -3.88
CA ASN A 288 -27.74 0.09 -4.59
C ASN A 288 -29.10 -0.08 -3.93
N ARG A 289 -29.37 -1.27 -3.39
CA ARG A 289 -30.61 -1.57 -2.66
C ARG A 289 -30.31 -2.32 -1.39
N VAL A 290 -31.02 -1.94 -0.34
CA VAL A 290 -30.96 -2.57 0.98
C VAL A 290 -32.37 -2.85 1.45
N ASN A 291 -32.71 -4.13 1.62
CA ASN A 291 -34.04 -4.56 2.05
C ASN A 291 -33.95 -5.31 3.38
N GLN A 292 -34.60 -4.78 4.41
CA GLN A 292 -34.70 -5.45 5.71
C GLN A 292 -35.85 -6.45 5.67
N TYR A 293 -35.59 -7.71 6.02
CA TYR A 293 -36.64 -8.69 6.27
C TYR A 293 -37.15 -8.55 7.72
N THR A 294 -38.47 -8.49 7.92
CA THR A 294 -39.07 -8.41 9.28
C THR A 294 -39.22 -9.76 9.96
N ASP A 295 -39.11 -10.86 9.22
CA ASP A 295 -39.17 -12.23 9.74
C ASP A 295 -37.85 -12.77 10.32
N GLY A 296 -36.87 -11.88 10.54
CA GLY A 296 -35.59 -12.24 11.13
C GLY A 296 -34.61 -12.92 10.18
N ARG A 297 -34.92 -13.07 8.88
CA ARG A 297 -33.98 -13.60 7.88
C ARG A 297 -32.71 -12.74 7.75
N GLY A 298 -32.79 -11.45 8.06
CA GLY A 298 -31.65 -10.53 8.07
C GLY A 298 -31.88 -9.36 7.11
N VAL A 299 -30.85 -9.04 6.35
CA VAL A 299 -30.88 -7.92 5.39
C VAL A 299 -30.43 -8.41 4.03
N HIS A 300 -31.21 -8.13 3.00
CA HIS A 300 -30.81 -8.32 1.63
C HIS A 300 -30.11 -7.07 1.12
N VAL A 301 -28.98 -7.25 0.45
CA VAL A 301 -28.26 -6.19 -0.25
C VAL A 301 -27.99 -6.60 -1.67
N ASP A 302 -28.14 -5.68 -2.62
CA ASP A 302 -27.85 -5.95 -4.02
C ASP A 302 -27.33 -4.72 -4.78
N LEU A 303 -26.71 -5.00 -5.93
CA LEU A 303 -26.08 -4.01 -6.80
C LEU A 303 -26.93 -3.69 -8.03
N LYS A 304 -28.24 -4.00 -8.04
CA LYS A 304 -29.10 -3.74 -9.20
C LYS A 304 -29.18 -2.24 -9.50
N GLN A 305 -29.11 -1.89 -10.79
CA GLN A 305 -29.26 -0.52 -11.28
C GLN A 305 -30.47 -0.46 -12.22
N ASP A 306 -31.66 -0.21 -11.67
CA ASP A 306 -32.92 -0.15 -12.44
C ASP A 306 -33.86 0.98 -12.00
N GLY A 307 -33.33 2.00 -11.32
CA GLY A 307 -34.10 3.11 -10.78
C GLY A 307 -34.85 2.82 -9.47
N THR A 308 -34.79 1.58 -8.94
CA THR A 308 -35.37 1.21 -7.63
C THR A 308 -34.36 1.27 -6.48
N GLN A 309 -33.40 2.18 -6.54
CA GLN A 309 -32.33 2.30 -5.55
C GLN A 309 -32.84 2.83 -4.21
N GLY A 310 -32.31 2.34 -3.09
CA GLY A 310 -32.65 2.85 -1.76
C GLY A 310 -32.79 1.80 -0.67
N ARG A 311 -33.42 2.22 0.43
CA ARG A 311 -33.68 1.44 1.64
C ARG A 311 -35.14 1.03 1.70
N PHE A 312 -35.39 -0.26 1.87
CA PHE A 312 -36.72 -0.86 1.86
C PHE A 312 -36.93 -1.79 3.04
N THR A 313 -38.19 -2.05 3.39
CA THR A 313 -38.57 -3.02 4.43
C THR A 313 -39.58 -3.98 3.83
N ASP A 314 -39.31 -5.29 3.91
CA ASP A 314 -40.08 -6.39 3.32
C ASP A 314 -40.45 -6.21 1.84
N TRP A 315 -39.63 -5.48 1.11
CA TRP A 315 -39.90 -5.25 -0.30
C TRP A 315 -39.74 -6.56 -1.08
N LYS A 316 -40.75 -6.86 -1.90
CA LYS A 316 -40.73 -7.96 -2.85
C LYS A 316 -40.71 -7.34 -4.25
N PRO A 317 -39.71 -7.67 -5.10
CA PRO A 317 -39.75 -7.29 -6.50
C PRO A 317 -41.04 -7.81 -7.15
N LYS A 318 -41.65 -7.01 -8.03
CA LYS A 318 -42.75 -7.50 -8.87
C LYS A 318 -42.21 -8.62 -9.80
N GLU A 319 -42.97 -9.70 -9.90
CA GLU A 319 -42.63 -10.89 -10.69
C GLU A 319 -42.36 -10.59 -12.17
#